data_AF-A0A7W0YDB9-F1
#
_entry.id   AF-A0A7W0YDB9-F1
#
_cell.length_a   1.000
_cell.length_b   1.000
_cell.length_c   1.000
_cell.angle_alpha   90.00
_cell.angle_beta   90.00
_cell.angle_gamma   90.00
#
_symmetry.space_group_name_H-M   'P 1'
#
loop_
_entity.id
_entity.type
_entity.pdbx_description
1 polymer ?
#
loop_
_entity_poly.entity_id
_entity_poly.type
_entity_poly.pdbx_seq_one_letter_code
_entity_poly.pdbx_strand_id
1 'polypeptide(L)'
;ALGFGFRCGFLGLLHMEIIQERLRREYDMDIIATSPSVIYEVLTTRGEVLQVDNPAHLPDPSIIEEIREPIVHAYVLCPNESIGDILQLILEKRGTMDHTETLDARRVMLHCELPLNEILVDFNDKIKSITRGYGSMDYEHAGHRADKLVKLDLLVNGEPVDAFSMIVHRDRAEARGRQMAAKLKEVIPNQLYQVAIQAAIGGKIIARESVSALRKDVTAKCYGGDISRKRKLLEKQKEGKKRMKSIGRINIPQEAFIQVLKST
;
A
#
# COMPACT_ATOMS: atom_id res chain seq x y z
N ALA A 1 -5.04 3.31 -15.16
CA ALA A 1 -6.10 3.18 -16.20
C ALA A 1 -7.36 2.45 -15.67
N LEU A 2 -8.02 2.97 -14.62
CA LEU A 2 -9.20 2.33 -13.99
C LEU A 2 -10.54 3.06 -14.25
N GLY A 3 -10.55 4.07 -15.14
CA GLY A 3 -11.75 4.82 -15.48
C GLY A 3 -12.16 5.85 -14.42
N PHE A 4 -13.41 6.29 -14.47
CA PHE A 4 -14.01 7.20 -13.51
C PHE A 4 -14.28 6.50 -12.18
N GLY A 5 -14.01 7.18 -11.07
CA GLY A 5 -14.24 6.68 -9.72
C GLY A 5 -14.87 7.74 -8.82
N PHE A 6 -15.22 7.31 -7.60
CA PHE A 6 -15.76 8.19 -6.57
C PHE A 6 -14.84 8.17 -5.36
N ARG A 7 -14.65 9.33 -4.72
CA ARG A 7 -13.98 9.43 -3.42
C ARG A 7 -15.03 9.34 -2.32
N CYS A 8 -15.00 8.25 -1.57
CA CYS A 8 -15.94 7.98 -0.49
C CYS A 8 -15.21 8.01 0.85
N GLY A 9 -15.76 8.74 1.83
CA GLY A 9 -15.32 8.70 3.22
C GLY A 9 -16.10 7.63 3.99
N PHE A 10 -15.40 6.83 4.78
CA PHE A 10 -15.99 5.80 5.63
C PHE A 10 -15.66 6.06 7.10
N LEU A 11 -16.52 5.55 7.99
CA LEU A 11 -16.36 5.69 9.45
C LEU A 11 -15.33 4.70 10.04
N GLY A 12 -14.91 3.73 9.23
CA GLY A 12 -13.96 2.68 9.61
C GLY A 12 -13.93 1.58 8.54
N LEU A 13 -13.03 0.61 8.70
CA LEU A 13 -12.84 -0.49 7.74
C LEU A 13 -14.11 -1.33 7.55
N LEU A 14 -14.82 -1.64 8.65
CA LEU A 14 -16.07 -2.40 8.59
C LEU A 14 -17.16 -1.68 7.79
N HIS A 15 -17.26 -0.34 7.93
CA HIS A 15 -18.25 0.44 7.17
C HIS A 15 -17.96 0.37 5.67
N MET A 16 -16.68 0.47 5.28
CA MET A 16 -16.26 0.30 3.89
C MET A 16 -16.61 -1.09 3.34
N GLU A 17 -16.34 -2.16 4.10
CA GLU A 17 -16.63 -3.54 3.71
C GLU A 17 -18.13 -3.79 3.52
N ILE A 18 -18.96 -3.28 4.43
CA ILE A 18 -20.41 -3.42 4.33
C ILE A 18 -20.92 -2.73 3.06
N ILE A 19 -20.49 -1.49 2.79
CA ILE A 19 -20.94 -0.76 1.60
C ILE A 19 -20.45 -1.46 0.31
N GLN A 20 -19.22 -1.96 0.31
CA GLN A 20 -18.68 -2.69 -0.84
C GLN A 20 -19.46 -3.98 -1.11
N GLU A 21 -19.75 -4.76 -0.08
CA GLU A 21 -20.50 -6.01 -0.22
C GLU A 21 -21.97 -5.76 -0.61
N ARG A 22 -22.56 -4.67 -0.13
CA ARG A 22 -23.90 -4.24 -0.57
C ARG A 22 -23.91 -3.85 -2.05
N LEU A 23 -22.94 -3.07 -2.52
CA LEU A 23 -22.84 -2.72 -3.95
C LEU A 23 -22.69 -3.95 -4.83
N ARG A 24 -21.92 -4.96 -4.39
CA ARG A 24 -21.77 -6.21 -5.12
C ARG A 24 -23.06 -7.05 -5.11
N ARG A 25 -23.67 -7.27 -3.95
CA ARG A 25 -24.83 -8.18 -3.83
C ARG A 25 -26.15 -7.59 -4.27
N GLU A 26 -26.39 -6.31 -3.95
CA GLU A 26 -27.68 -5.66 -4.21
C GLU A 26 -27.72 -5.04 -5.62
N TYR A 27 -26.58 -4.58 -6.14
CA TYR A 27 -26.51 -3.83 -7.41
C TYR A 27 -25.69 -4.50 -8.51
N ASP A 28 -25.14 -5.70 -8.26
CA ASP A 28 -24.29 -6.45 -9.21
C ASP A 28 -23.12 -5.61 -9.75
N MET A 29 -22.57 -4.72 -8.90
CA MET A 29 -21.47 -3.84 -9.27
C MET A 29 -20.14 -4.35 -8.72
N ASP A 30 -19.25 -4.77 -9.62
CA ASP A 30 -17.86 -5.09 -9.28
C ASP A 30 -17.00 -3.81 -9.22
N ILE A 31 -16.83 -3.28 -7.99
CA ILE A 31 -16.09 -2.04 -7.71
C ILE A 31 -14.66 -2.27 -7.22
N ILE A 32 -13.67 -1.64 -7.83
CA ILE A 32 -12.28 -1.75 -7.36
C ILE A 32 -12.00 -0.69 -6.29
N ALA A 33 -11.76 -1.14 -5.06
CA ALA A 33 -11.26 -0.28 -3.98
C ALA A 33 -9.76 -0.03 -4.20
N THR A 34 -9.37 1.23 -4.26
CA THR A 34 -7.97 1.67 -4.36
C THR A 34 -7.44 2.11 -3.00
N SER A 35 -6.13 2.24 -2.88
CA SER A 35 -5.52 2.80 -1.67
C SER A 35 -6.10 4.19 -1.40
N PRO A 36 -6.51 4.50 -0.17
CA PRO A 36 -7.01 5.83 0.14
C PRO A 36 -5.87 6.83 -0.09
N SER A 37 -6.15 7.90 -0.83
CA SER A 37 -5.18 8.96 -1.10
C SER A 37 -5.61 10.27 -0.45
N VAL A 38 -4.61 11.08 -0.13
CA VAL A 38 -4.77 12.49 0.21
C VAL A 38 -4.48 13.36 -0.99
N ILE A 39 -4.93 14.60 -0.94
CA ILE A 39 -4.55 15.61 -1.94
C ILE A 39 -3.20 16.16 -1.51
N TYR A 40 -2.19 16.02 -2.36
CA TYR A 40 -0.88 16.62 -2.18
C TYR A 40 -0.82 17.93 -2.95
N GLU A 41 -0.11 18.92 -2.40
CA GLU A 41 0.23 20.13 -3.14
C GLU A 41 1.67 20.00 -3.64
N VAL A 42 1.85 20.03 -4.95
CA VAL A 42 3.16 19.93 -5.60
C VAL A 42 3.54 21.32 -6.09
N LEU A 43 4.59 21.88 -5.51
CA LEU A 43 5.23 23.09 -6.03
C LEU A 43 6.16 22.69 -7.18
N THR A 44 5.88 23.20 -8.36
CA THR A 44 6.73 23.01 -9.53
C THR A 44 7.88 24.01 -9.54
N THR A 45 8.98 23.70 -10.24
CA THR A 45 10.12 24.62 -10.46
C THR A 45 9.74 25.90 -11.20
N ARG A 46 8.52 25.99 -11.74
CA ARG A 46 7.95 27.20 -12.36
C ARG A 46 7.20 28.09 -11.37
N GLY A 47 7.09 27.67 -10.11
CA GLY A 47 6.33 28.36 -9.06
C GLY A 47 4.82 28.06 -9.07
N GLU A 48 4.34 27.14 -9.90
CA GLU A 48 2.93 26.73 -9.94
C GLU A 48 2.66 25.65 -8.88
N VAL A 49 1.56 25.80 -8.13
CA VAL A 49 1.07 24.82 -7.16
C VAL A 49 0.03 23.93 -7.84
N LEU A 50 0.37 22.65 -8.01
CA LEU A 50 -0.52 21.64 -8.56
C LEU A 50 -1.11 20.79 -7.43
N GLN A 51 -2.43 20.60 -7.45
CA GLN A 51 -3.07 19.65 -6.54
C GLN A 51 -3.11 18.27 -7.20
N VAL A 52 -2.51 17.29 -6.53
CA VAL A 52 -2.40 15.91 -7.01
C VAL A 52 -3.14 15.00 -6.05
N ASP A 53 -4.24 14.42 -6.52
CA ASP A 53 -5.06 13.45 -5.81
C ASP A 53 -4.64 12.00 -6.08
N ASN A 54 -4.13 11.73 -7.29
CA ASN A 54 -3.68 10.43 -7.74
C ASN A 54 -2.16 10.40 -7.93
N PRO A 55 -1.43 9.48 -7.26
CA PRO A 55 0.00 9.27 -7.49
C PRO A 55 0.39 9.05 -8.95
N ALA A 56 -0.52 8.52 -9.79
CA ALA A 56 -0.28 8.36 -11.21
C ALA A 56 -0.13 9.70 -11.96
N HIS A 57 -0.78 10.76 -11.48
CA HIS A 57 -0.72 12.12 -12.05
C HIS A 57 0.41 12.98 -11.49
N LEU A 58 1.24 12.41 -10.60
CA LEU A 58 2.43 13.11 -10.12
C LEU A 58 3.36 13.45 -11.30
N PRO A 59 3.74 14.73 -11.48
CA PRO A 59 4.63 15.13 -12.56
C PRO A 59 6.03 14.52 -12.40
N ASP A 60 6.83 14.61 -13.46
CA ASP A 60 8.21 14.10 -13.44
C ASP A 60 9.00 14.73 -12.27
N PRO A 61 9.75 13.93 -11.49
CA PRO A 61 10.58 14.44 -10.38
C PRO A 61 11.49 15.60 -10.75
N SER A 62 11.87 15.73 -12.02
CA SER A 62 12.72 16.81 -12.54
C SER A 62 12.06 18.20 -12.50
N ILE A 63 10.72 18.26 -12.47
CA ILE A 63 9.93 19.49 -12.49
C ILE A 63 9.40 19.84 -11.08
N ILE A 64 9.58 18.93 -10.12
CA ILE A 64 9.10 19.09 -8.75
C ILE A 64 10.16 19.81 -7.93
N GLU A 65 9.77 20.91 -7.30
CA GLU A 65 10.59 21.62 -6.32
C GLU A 65 10.33 21.04 -4.92
N GLU A 66 9.06 21.03 -4.49
CA GLU A 66 8.64 20.50 -3.20
C GLU A 66 7.28 19.80 -3.29
N ILE A 67 7.08 18.76 -2.48
CA ILE A 67 5.78 18.11 -2.30
C ILE A 67 5.32 18.41 -0.88
N ARG A 68 4.12 18.95 -0.75
CA ARG A 68 3.49 19.25 0.53
C ARG A 68 2.37 18.25 0.79
N GLU A 69 2.42 17.61 1.94
CA GLU A 69 1.36 16.74 2.41
C GLU A 69 0.43 17.48 3.39
N PRO A 70 -0.87 17.12 3.41
CA PRO A 70 -1.81 17.67 4.37
C PRO A 70 -1.51 17.15 5.76
N ILE A 71 -1.47 18.07 6.71
CA ILE A 71 -1.26 17.81 8.13
C ILE A 71 -2.57 17.98 8.89
N VAL A 72 -2.71 17.24 9.99
CA VAL A 72 -3.83 17.37 10.91
C VAL A 72 -3.34 17.52 12.35
N HIS A 73 -4.10 18.28 13.13
CA HIS A 73 -4.04 18.22 14.58
C HIS A 73 -4.98 17.09 15.03
N ALA A 74 -4.41 16.03 15.58
CA ALA A 74 -5.14 14.90 16.12
C ALA A 74 -5.21 15.00 17.64
N TYR A 75 -6.41 14.77 18.16
CA TYR A 75 -6.74 14.73 19.57
C TYR A 75 -7.01 13.27 19.95
N VAL A 76 -6.06 12.63 20.65
CA VAL A 76 -6.18 11.23 21.05
C VAL A 76 -6.50 11.13 22.52
N LEU A 77 -7.71 10.70 22.84
CA LEU A 77 -8.13 10.39 24.19
C LEU A 77 -7.78 8.94 24.52
N CYS A 78 -7.01 8.70 25.57
CA CYS A 78 -6.65 7.35 26.00
C CYS A 78 -6.49 7.21 27.52
N PRO A 79 -6.52 5.98 28.07
CA PRO A 79 -6.21 5.75 29.48
C PRO A 79 -4.74 6.04 29.81
N ASN A 80 -4.47 6.50 31.03
CA ASN A 80 -3.10 6.82 31.49
C ASN A 80 -2.12 5.65 31.37
N GLU A 81 -2.61 4.41 31.51
CA GLU A 81 -1.80 3.19 31.42
C GLU A 81 -1.27 2.93 30.00
N SER A 82 -1.95 3.43 28.96
CA SER A 82 -1.63 3.17 27.55
C SER A 82 -0.90 4.33 26.86
N ILE A 83 -0.49 5.36 27.60
CA ILE A 83 0.13 6.57 27.02
C ILE A 83 1.43 6.20 26.27
N GLY A 84 2.29 5.38 26.86
CA GLY A 84 3.57 5.01 26.26
C GLY A 84 3.42 4.36 24.89
N ASP A 85 2.49 3.40 24.78
CA ASP A 85 2.21 2.69 23.53
C ASP A 85 1.62 3.61 22.45
N ILE A 86 0.75 4.55 22.85
CA ILE A 86 0.17 5.53 21.93
C ILE A 86 1.22 6.54 21.46
N LEU A 87 2.11 7.00 22.34
CA LEU A 87 3.22 7.87 21.95
C LEU A 87 4.15 7.18 20.95
N GLN A 88 4.44 5.89 21.17
CA GLN A 88 5.22 5.10 20.23
C GLN A 88 4.50 5.00 18.87
N LEU A 89 3.17 4.79 18.87
CA LEU A 89 2.37 4.77 17.63
C LEU A 89 2.42 6.12 16.90
N ILE A 90 2.31 7.25 17.61
CA ILE A 90 2.38 8.60 17.01
C ILE A 90 3.77 8.81 16.38
N LEU A 91 4.84 8.44 17.08
CA LEU A 91 6.20 8.51 16.56
C LEU A 91 6.40 7.59 15.34
N GLU A 92 5.85 6.37 15.41
CA GLU A 92 5.79 5.44 14.28
C GLU A 92 4.91 5.97 13.14
N LYS A 93 4.19 7.07 13.28
CA LYS A 93 3.40 7.69 12.21
C LYS A 93 3.92 9.07 11.80
N ARG A 94 5.19 9.36 12.14
CA ARG A 94 5.85 10.66 11.88
C ARG A 94 5.15 11.84 12.55
N GLY A 95 4.41 11.56 13.63
CA GLY A 95 3.74 12.59 14.40
C GLY A 95 4.66 13.30 15.37
N THR A 96 4.40 14.57 15.58
CA THR A 96 4.97 15.36 16.66
C THR A 96 3.93 15.57 17.75
N MET A 97 4.32 15.40 19.01
CA MET A 97 3.45 15.68 20.13
C MET A 97 3.64 17.14 20.55
N ASP A 98 2.54 17.88 20.67
CA ASP A 98 2.57 19.28 21.10
C ASP A 98 2.52 19.35 22.61
N HIS A 99 1.46 18.80 23.20
CA HIS A 99 1.27 18.76 24.65
C HIS A 99 0.28 17.66 25.06
N THR A 100 0.33 17.33 26.35
CA THR A 100 -0.51 16.32 26.98
C THR A 100 -1.40 17.00 28.01
N GLU A 101 -2.71 16.83 27.90
CA GLU A 101 -3.69 17.37 28.84
C GLU A 101 -4.31 16.21 29.65
N THR A 102 -4.12 16.25 30.96
CA THR A 102 -4.74 15.27 31.86
C THR A 102 -6.15 15.73 32.21
N LEU A 103 -7.16 15.06 31.65
CA LEU A 103 -8.55 15.36 31.92
C LEU A 103 -9.00 14.86 33.31
N ASP A 104 -8.63 13.62 33.64
CA ASP A 104 -9.01 12.94 34.88
C ASP A 104 -7.88 12.04 35.38
N ALA A 105 -8.03 11.50 36.60
CA ALA A 105 -7.07 10.54 37.17
C ALA A 105 -6.81 9.29 36.29
N ARG A 106 -7.72 8.98 35.35
CA ARG A 106 -7.64 7.77 34.51
C ARG A 106 -7.45 8.05 33.02
N ARG A 107 -7.67 9.28 32.55
CA ARG A 107 -7.74 9.61 31.11
C ARG A 107 -6.86 10.80 30.80
N VAL A 108 -6.18 10.71 29.66
CA VAL A 108 -5.34 11.77 29.11
C VAL A 108 -5.81 12.07 27.69
N MET A 109 -5.71 13.34 27.31
CA MET A 109 -5.81 13.80 25.94
C MET A 109 -4.42 14.14 25.43
N LEU A 110 -4.05 13.58 24.27
CA LEU A 110 -2.81 13.87 23.57
C LEU A 110 -3.10 14.78 22.38
N HIS A 111 -2.45 15.93 22.35
CA HIS A 111 -2.47 16.84 21.21
C HIS A 111 -1.24 16.54 20.37
N CYS A 112 -1.46 16.08 19.15
CA CYS A 112 -0.38 15.72 18.24
C CYS A 112 -0.66 16.21 16.83
N GLU A 113 0.42 16.50 16.11
CA GLU A 113 0.38 16.90 14.73
C GLU A 113 0.89 15.74 13.88
N LEU A 114 0.08 15.27 12.94
CA LEU A 114 0.31 14.06 12.16
C LEU A 114 0.01 14.29 10.66
N PRO A 115 0.78 13.69 9.75
CA PRO A 115 0.40 13.66 8.34
C PRO A 115 -0.91 12.88 8.14
N LEU A 116 -1.86 13.47 7.42
CA LEU A 116 -3.16 12.84 7.15
C LEU A 116 -3.00 11.48 6.47
N ASN A 117 -2.03 11.35 5.56
CA ASN A 117 -1.75 10.11 4.84
C ASN A 117 -1.44 8.91 5.75
N GLU A 118 -0.81 9.16 6.91
CA GLU A 118 -0.37 8.12 7.83
C GLU A 118 -1.51 7.61 8.73
N ILE A 119 -2.54 8.44 8.95
CA ILE A 119 -3.70 8.12 9.81
C ILE A 119 -4.89 7.52 9.04
N LEU A 120 -4.91 7.59 7.72
CA LEU A 120 -6.01 7.07 6.90
C LEU A 120 -6.19 5.55 7.00
N VAL A 121 -5.09 4.81 7.22
CA VAL A 121 -5.10 3.35 7.27
C VAL A 121 -4.65 2.86 8.64
N ASP A 122 -5.50 2.02 9.26
CA ASP A 122 -5.24 1.25 10.47
C ASP A 122 -4.97 2.06 11.76
N PHE A 123 -4.98 3.40 11.71
CA PHE A 123 -4.67 4.21 12.91
C PHE A 123 -5.74 4.11 13.99
N ASN A 124 -7.02 4.24 13.62
CA ASN A 124 -8.15 4.12 14.56
C ASN A 124 -8.22 2.70 15.17
N ASP A 125 -7.98 1.67 14.36
CA ASP A 125 -8.02 0.27 14.79
C ASP A 125 -6.83 -0.07 15.70
N LYS A 126 -5.63 0.43 15.40
CA LYS A 126 -4.47 0.32 16.31
C LYS A 126 -4.70 1.02 17.64
N ILE A 127 -5.25 2.23 17.65
CA ILE A 127 -5.59 2.94 18.90
C ILE A 127 -6.54 2.08 19.73
N LYS A 128 -7.62 1.59 19.14
CA LYS A 128 -8.59 0.74 19.84
C LYS A 128 -7.96 -0.57 20.31
N SER A 129 -7.08 -1.18 19.54
CA SER A 129 -6.39 -2.40 19.94
C SER A 129 -5.50 -2.19 21.18
N ILE A 130 -4.65 -1.15 21.15
CA ILE A 130 -3.73 -0.80 22.24
C ILE A 130 -4.52 -0.45 23.51
N THR A 131 -5.57 0.34 23.37
CA THR A 131 -6.36 0.84 24.50
C THR A 131 -7.49 -0.10 24.92
N ARG A 132 -7.59 -1.30 24.34
CA ARG A 132 -8.70 -2.24 24.57
C ARG A 132 -10.09 -1.63 24.33
N GLY A 133 -10.17 -0.70 23.38
CA GLY A 133 -11.39 -0.02 22.96
C GLY A 133 -11.73 1.26 23.71
N TYR A 134 -10.92 1.66 24.70
CA TYR A 134 -11.16 2.89 25.47
C TYR A 134 -10.61 4.16 24.81
N GLY A 135 -9.81 4.01 23.76
CA GLY A 135 -9.20 5.10 23.03
C GLY A 135 -10.09 5.63 21.90
N SER A 136 -10.13 6.94 21.74
CA SER A 136 -10.77 7.62 20.61
C SER A 136 -9.84 8.68 20.04
N MET A 137 -10.01 8.97 18.75
CA MET A 137 -9.29 10.03 18.06
C MET A 137 -10.29 10.96 17.39
N ASP A 138 -10.05 12.25 17.50
CA ASP A 138 -10.60 13.28 16.62
C ASP A 138 -9.48 14.00 15.89
N TYR A 139 -9.77 14.68 14.77
CA TYR A 139 -8.75 15.45 14.05
C TYR A 139 -9.31 16.68 13.34
N GLU A 140 -8.47 17.72 13.27
CA GLU A 140 -8.75 18.97 12.57
C GLU A 140 -7.65 19.23 11.54
N HIS A 141 -8.03 19.82 10.40
CA HIS A 141 -7.07 20.10 9.33
C HIS A 141 -6.12 21.24 9.72
N ALA A 142 -4.82 21.00 9.61
CA ALA A 142 -3.74 21.90 10.03
C ALA A 142 -2.93 22.48 8.85
N GLY A 143 -3.50 22.44 7.64
CA GLY A 143 -2.85 22.94 6.42
C GLY A 143 -1.90 21.93 5.76
N HIS A 144 -0.93 22.43 5.00
CA HIS A 144 0.01 21.61 4.23
C HIS A 144 1.46 21.90 4.65
N ARG A 145 2.28 20.84 4.72
CA ARG A 145 3.70 20.91 5.08
C ARG A 145 4.56 20.24 4.04
N ALA A 146 5.64 20.92 3.62
CA ALA A 146 6.63 20.35 2.72
C ALA A 146 7.42 19.23 3.41
N ASP A 147 7.54 18.08 2.74
CA ASP A 147 8.32 16.95 3.25
C ASP A 147 8.97 16.14 2.11
N LYS A 148 9.91 15.26 2.45
CA LYS A 148 10.68 14.42 1.51
C LYS A 148 9.88 13.21 1.05
N LEU A 149 8.89 13.48 0.21
CA LEU A 149 7.98 12.49 -0.33
C LEU A 149 8.48 11.93 -1.66
N VAL A 150 8.25 10.64 -1.88
CA VAL A 150 8.61 9.92 -3.10
C VAL A 150 7.43 9.06 -3.56
N LYS A 151 7.28 8.96 -4.88
CA LYS A 151 6.33 8.03 -5.49
C LYS A 151 6.90 6.61 -5.46
N LEU A 152 6.16 5.71 -4.82
CA LEU A 152 6.43 4.29 -4.76
C LEU A 152 5.50 3.58 -5.74
N ASP A 153 6.09 2.99 -6.78
CA ASP A 153 5.39 2.22 -7.79
C ASP A 153 5.60 0.72 -7.56
N LEU A 154 4.54 -0.07 -7.69
CA LEU A 154 4.66 -1.52 -7.75
C LEU A 154 4.56 -2.02 -9.17
N LEU A 155 5.52 -2.86 -9.56
CA LEU A 155 5.60 -3.48 -10.86
C LEU A 155 5.40 -4.98 -10.74
N VAL A 156 4.54 -5.52 -11.59
CA VAL A 156 4.32 -6.96 -11.76
C VAL A 156 4.84 -7.34 -13.14
N ASN A 157 5.86 -8.18 -13.18
CA ASN A 157 6.61 -8.52 -14.41
C ASN A 157 7.17 -7.32 -15.20
N GLY A 158 7.42 -6.20 -14.51
CA GLY A 158 7.92 -4.97 -15.12
C GLY A 158 6.82 -4.03 -15.64
N GLU A 159 5.55 -4.43 -15.56
CA GLU A 159 4.43 -3.53 -15.81
C GLU A 159 4.01 -2.85 -14.50
N PRO A 160 4.00 -1.50 -14.44
CA PRO A 160 3.54 -0.78 -13.26
C PRO A 160 2.03 -0.99 -13.07
N VAL A 161 1.62 -1.23 -11.83
CA VAL A 161 0.22 -1.38 -11.43
C VAL A 161 -0.20 -0.12 -10.69
N ASP A 162 -0.83 0.81 -11.41
CA ASP A 162 -1.25 2.13 -10.91
C ASP A 162 -2.02 2.04 -9.58
N ALA A 163 -2.85 1.01 -9.41
CA ALA A 163 -3.70 0.82 -8.23
C ALA A 163 -2.94 0.67 -6.91
N PHE A 164 -1.68 0.22 -6.96
CA PHE A 164 -0.81 0.06 -5.80
C PHE A 164 0.23 1.19 -5.68
N SER A 165 0.17 2.17 -6.57
CA SER A 165 1.10 3.31 -6.52
C SER A 165 0.70 4.23 -5.37
N MET A 166 1.68 4.66 -4.57
CA MET A 166 1.44 5.50 -3.40
C MET A 166 2.56 6.52 -3.20
N ILE A 167 2.24 7.63 -2.56
CA ILE A 167 3.23 8.63 -2.15
C ILE A 167 3.59 8.35 -0.70
N VAL A 168 4.87 8.15 -0.45
CA VAL A 168 5.41 7.76 0.86
C VAL A 168 6.62 8.61 1.19
N HIS A 169 6.91 8.74 2.48
CA HIS A 169 8.15 9.38 2.91
C HIS A 169 9.36 8.54 2.49
N ARG A 170 10.42 9.21 2.04
CA ARG A 170 11.63 8.56 1.48
C ARG A 170 12.23 7.52 2.42
N ASP A 171 12.32 7.81 3.71
CA ASP A 171 12.95 6.92 4.69
C ASP A 171 12.16 5.62 4.92
N ARG A 172 10.84 5.64 4.65
CA ARG A 172 9.95 4.49 4.83
C ARG A 172 9.68 3.74 3.54
N ALA A 173 10.02 4.32 2.40
CA ALA A 173 9.69 3.78 1.09
C ALA A 173 10.23 2.36 0.89
N GLU A 174 11.44 2.06 1.37
CA GLU A 174 12.04 0.72 1.25
C GLU A 174 11.31 -0.32 2.11
N ALA A 175 11.08 -0.02 3.40
CA ALA A 175 10.37 -0.91 4.31
C ALA A 175 8.94 -1.19 3.81
N ARG A 176 8.24 -0.12 3.38
CA ARG A 176 6.88 -0.20 2.84
C ARG A 176 6.83 -1.00 1.54
N GLY A 177 7.74 -0.73 0.60
CA GLY A 177 7.82 -1.46 -0.67
C GLY A 177 8.10 -2.95 -0.46
N ARG A 178 8.96 -3.31 0.50
CA ARG A 178 9.24 -4.70 0.86
C ARG A 178 8.00 -5.39 1.45
N GLN A 179 7.32 -4.74 2.39
CA GLN A 179 6.10 -5.26 3.02
C GLN A 179 5.02 -5.54 1.97
N MET A 180 4.76 -4.59 1.07
CA MET A 180 3.76 -4.77 0.02
C MET A 180 4.14 -5.87 -0.98
N ALA A 181 5.40 -5.93 -1.39
CA ALA A 181 5.87 -6.96 -2.32
C ALA A 181 5.76 -8.37 -1.70
N ALA A 182 6.07 -8.51 -0.42
CA ALA A 182 5.91 -9.75 0.32
C ALA A 182 4.44 -10.16 0.42
N LYS A 183 3.54 -9.21 0.68
CA LYS A 183 2.10 -9.51 0.76
C LYS A 183 1.50 -9.89 -0.58
N LEU A 184 1.84 -9.17 -1.65
CA LEU A 184 1.39 -9.52 -2.99
C LEU A 184 1.86 -10.92 -3.42
N LYS A 185 3.04 -11.37 -2.97
CA LYS A 185 3.52 -12.73 -3.24
C LYS A 185 2.64 -13.80 -2.60
N GLU A 186 2.10 -13.56 -1.41
CA GLU A 186 1.21 -14.52 -0.73
C GLU A 186 -0.14 -14.64 -1.44
N VAL A 187 -0.58 -13.54 -2.05
CA VAL A 187 -1.93 -13.38 -2.55
C VAL A 187 -2.03 -13.70 -4.05
N ILE A 188 -0.98 -13.43 -4.82
CA ILE A 188 -0.94 -13.74 -6.25
C ILE A 188 -0.85 -15.26 -6.43
N PRO A 189 -1.80 -15.89 -7.16
CA PRO A 189 -1.78 -17.33 -7.37
C PRO A 189 -0.55 -17.75 -8.19
N ASN A 190 0.03 -18.90 -7.83
CA ASN A 190 1.17 -19.46 -8.52
C ASN A 190 0.85 -19.72 -10.01
N GLN A 191 1.71 -19.22 -10.89
CA GLN A 191 1.58 -19.39 -12.34
C GLN A 191 2.54 -20.46 -12.86
N LEU A 192 2.38 -20.88 -14.12
CA LEU A 192 3.31 -21.81 -14.77
C LEU A 192 4.70 -21.20 -15.02
N TYR A 193 4.82 -19.88 -14.93
CA TYR A 193 6.06 -19.11 -15.03
C TYR A 193 6.30 -18.30 -13.75
N GLN A 194 7.54 -17.85 -13.56
CA GLN A 194 7.91 -17.07 -12.38
C GLN A 194 7.37 -15.65 -12.54
N VAL A 195 6.60 -15.20 -11.55
CA VAL A 195 6.10 -13.83 -11.48
C VAL A 195 7.07 -13.01 -10.64
N ALA A 196 7.58 -11.92 -11.20
CA ALA A 196 8.40 -10.97 -10.47
C ALA A 196 7.51 -9.83 -9.95
N ILE A 197 7.56 -9.58 -8.65
CA ILE A 197 6.90 -8.45 -7.99
C ILE A 197 8.02 -7.51 -7.54
N GLN A 198 7.95 -6.25 -7.94
CA GLN A 198 9.00 -5.28 -7.69
C GLN A 198 8.39 -4.00 -7.16
N ALA A 199 9.06 -3.38 -6.20
CA ALA A 199 8.77 -2.02 -5.79
C ALA A 199 9.86 -1.11 -6.36
N ALA A 200 9.48 0.03 -6.93
CA ALA A 200 10.41 0.99 -7.50
C ALA A 200 10.08 2.43 -7.09
N ILE A 201 11.11 3.27 -7.08
CA ILE A 201 11.02 4.71 -6.88
C ILE A 201 11.72 5.35 -8.08
N GLY A 202 10.98 6.09 -8.91
CA GLY A 202 11.56 6.76 -10.08
C GLY A 202 12.34 5.81 -11.00
N GLY A 203 11.85 4.58 -11.18
CA GLY A 203 12.51 3.54 -11.99
C GLY A 203 13.60 2.72 -11.28
N LYS A 204 14.10 3.16 -10.11
CA LYS A 204 15.03 2.36 -9.30
C LYS A 204 14.27 1.32 -8.49
N ILE A 205 14.58 0.03 -8.69
CA ILE A 205 14.01 -1.07 -7.92
C ILE A 205 14.60 -1.06 -6.49
N ILE A 206 13.74 -0.94 -5.49
CA ILE A 206 14.12 -0.94 -4.07
C ILE A 206 13.89 -2.29 -3.38
N ALA A 207 12.87 -3.03 -3.82
CA ALA A 207 12.52 -4.34 -3.29
C ALA A 207 12.03 -5.25 -4.42
N ARG A 208 12.32 -6.54 -4.29
CA ARG A 208 11.93 -7.56 -5.26
C ARG A 208 11.55 -8.84 -4.56
N GLU A 209 10.36 -9.32 -4.85
CA GLU A 209 9.87 -10.64 -4.49
C GLU A 209 9.55 -11.43 -5.75
N SER A 210 9.51 -12.77 -5.63
CA SER A 210 9.10 -13.61 -6.74
C SER A 210 8.20 -14.74 -6.31
N VAL A 211 7.10 -14.92 -7.04
CA VAL A 211 6.19 -16.06 -6.89
C VAL A 211 6.76 -17.22 -7.67
N SER A 212 6.85 -18.38 -7.01
CA SER A 212 7.44 -19.58 -7.60
C SER A 212 6.57 -20.13 -8.72
N ALA A 213 7.23 -20.63 -9.76
CA ALA A 213 6.54 -21.18 -10.91
C ALA A 213 6.10 -22.62 -10.63
N LEU A 214 4.83 -22.94 -10.86
CA LEU A 214 4.37 -24.32 -10.91
C LEU A 214 5.15 -25.09 -11.96
N ARG A 215 5.65 -26.28 -11.58
CA ARG A 215 6.46 -27.12 -12.46
C ARG A 215 5.92 -28.53 -12.44
N LYS A 216 5.53 -29.00 -13.63
CA LYS A 216 5.31 -30.43 -13.86
C LYS A 216 6.66 -31.14 -13.90
N ASP A 217 6.79 -32.25 -13.19
CA ASP A 217 7.95 -33.14 -13.32
C ASP A 217 7.88 -33.87 -14.67
N VAL A 218 8.54 -33.28 -15.67
CA VAL A 218 8.62 -33.83 -17.02
C VAL A 218 9.54 -35.05 -17.10
N THR A 219 10.37 -35.29 -16.08
CA THR A 219 11.33 -36.39 -16.03
C THR A 219 10.82 -37.64 -15.34
N ALA A 220 9.64 -37.60 -14.72
CA ALA A 220 9.08 -38.71 -13.93
C ALA A 220 8.98 -40.05 -14.71
N LYS A 221 8.75 -40.01 -16.03
CA LYS A 221 8.65 -41.21 -16.89
C LYS A 221 9.98 -41.62 -17.55
N CYS A 222 11.08 -40.94 -17.23
CA CYS A 222 12.40 -41.23 -17.79
C CYS A 222 13.18 -42.18 -16.87
N TYR A 223 12.91 -43.49 -16.99
CA TYR A 223 13.51 -44.53 -16.16
C TYR A 223 14.96 -44.93 -16.55
N GLY A 224 15.52 -44.32 -17.60
CA GLY A 224 16.87 -44.62 -18.11
C GLY A 224 17.93 -43.55 -17.80
N GLY A 225 19.19 -43.92 -17.99
CA GLY A 225 20.36 -43.04 -17.88
C GLY A 225 20.57 -42.08 -19.05
N ASP A 226 19.69 -42.07 -20.05
CA ASP A 226 19.80 -41.19 -21.21
C ASP A 226 19.55 -39.71 -20.84
N ILE A 227 20.65 -39.00 -20.62
CA ILE A 227 20.69 -37.56 -20.32
C ILE A 227 20.11 -36.74 -21.47
N SER A 228 20.25 -37.20 -22.71
CA SER A 228 19.79 -36.47 -23.90
C SER A 228 18.26 -36.35 -23.93
N ARG A 229 17.54 -37.41 -23.57
CA ARG A 229 16.07 -37.39 -23.48
C ARG A 229 15.58 -36.46 -22.36
N LYS A 230 16.22 -36.49 -21.19
CA LYS A 230 15.90 -35.59 -20.07
C LYS A 230 16.13 -34.13 -20.47
N ARG A 231 17.28 -33.81 -21.09
CA ARG A 231 17.58 -32.45 -21.59
C ARG A 231 16.55 -31.94 -22.59
N LYS A 232 16.16 -32.76 -23.59
CA LYS A 232 15.15 -32.37 -24.58
C LYS A 232 13.81 -31.96 -23.95
N LEU A 233 13.36 -32.68 -22.91
CA LEU A 233 12.12 -32.38 -22.20
C LEU A 233 12.24 -31.10 -21.35
N LEU A 234 13.39 -30.87 -20.74
CA LEU A 234 13.68 -29.67 -19.95
C LEU A 234 13.75 -28.42 -20.83
N GLU A 235 14.38 -28.50 -22.00
CA GLU A 235 14.45 -27.39 -22.96
C GLU A 235 13.05 -27.03 -23.48
N LYS A 236 12.24 -28.03 -23.86
CA LYS A 236 10.83 -27.78 -24.24
C LYS A 236 10.02 -27.10 -23.13
N GLN A 237 10.22 -27.52 -21.87
CA GLN A 237 9.56 -26.88 -20.72
C GLN A 237 10.03 -25.44 -20.54
N LYS A 238 11.33 -25.17 -20.70
CA LYS A 238 11.93 -23.83 -20.55
C LYS A 238 11.44 -22.87 -21.63
N GLU A 239 11.40 -23.29 -22.89
CA GLU A 239 10.86 -22.50 -24.00
C GLU A 239 9.37 -22.21 -23.82
N GLY A 240 8.59 -23.22 -23.43
CA GLY A 240 7.17 -23.05 -23.11
C GLY A 240 6.93 -22.01 -22.01
N LYS A 241 7.70 -22.07 -20.92
CA LYS A 241 7.63 -21.07 -19.84
C LYS A 241 8.05 -19.68 -20.29
N LYS A 242 9.09 -19.56 -21.14
CA LYS A 242 9.53 -18.27 -21.69
C LYS A 242 8.44 -17.62 -22.55
N ARG A 243 7.77 -18.42 -23.40
CA ARG A 243 6.64 -17.96 -24.23
C ARG A 243 5.43 -17.56 -23.39
N MET A 244 5.11 -18.32 -22.34
CA MET A 244 4.04 -17.97 -21.41
C MET A 244 4.33 -16.68 -20.66
N LYS A 245 5.58 -16.44 -20.27
CA LYS A 245 5.98 -15.20 -19.57
C LYS A 245 5.81 -13.95 -20.44
N SER A 246 6.10 -14.02 -21.73
CA SER A 246 5.99 -12.85 -22.63
C SER A 246 4.56 -12.47 -23.00
N ILE A 247 3.62 -13.42 -22.93
CA ILE A 247 2.21 -13.21 -23.33
C ILE A 247 1.29 -13.12 -22.10
N GLY A 248 1.73 -13.66 -20.95
CA GLY A 248 0.93 -13.77 -19.75
C GLY A 248 0.70 -12.42 -19.08
N ARG A 249 -0.49 -11.86 -19.29
CA ARG A 249 -1.05 -10.85 -18.38
C ARG A 249 -1.55 -11.53 -17.13
N ILE A 250 -1.18 -10.98 -15.97
CA ILE A 250 -1.63 -11.47 -14.67
C ILE A 250 -2.83 -10.65 -14.26
N ASN A 251 -3.99 -11.29 -14.21
CA ASN A 251 -5.16 -10.69 -13.57
C ASN A 251 -5.01 -10.88 -12.06
N ILE A 252 -4.88 -9.77 -11.35
CA ILE A 252 -4.83 -9.77 -9.89
C ILE A 252 -6.29 -9.85 -9.40
N PRO A 253 -6.67 -10.87 -8.61
CA PRO A 253 -8.04 -10.98 -8.11
C PRO A 253 -8.37 -9.82 -7.19
N GLN A 254 -9.63 -9.40 -7.15
CA GLN A 254 -10.04 -8.22 -6.39
C GLN A 254 -9.85 -8.38 -4.87
N GLU A 255 -10.09 -9.59 -4.35
CA GLU A 255 -9.85 -9.94 -2.95
C GLU A 255 -8.39 -9.68 -2.53
N ALA A 256 -7.47 -9.78 -3.48
CA ALA A 256 -6.07 -9.51 -3.24
C ALA A 256 -5.80 -8.06 -2.84
N PHE A 257 -6.51 -7.13 -3.48
CA PHE A 257 -6.34 -5.70 -3.22
C PHE A 257 -6.70 -5.37 -1.78
N ILE A 258 -7.84 -5.89 -1.30
CA ILE A 258 -8.32 -5.64 0.06
C ILE A 258 -7.34 -6.22 1.09
N GLN A 259 -6.81 -7.43 0.87
CA GLN A 259 -5.86 -8.04 1.80
C GLN A 259 -4.54 -7.27 1.87
N VAL A 260 -4.05 -6.76 0.73
CA VAL A 260 -2.86 -5.92 0.71
C VAL A 260 -3.14 -4.61 1.45
N LEU A 261 -4.26 -3.93 1.17
CA LEU A 261 -4.65 -2.69 1.83
C LEU A 261 -4.84 -2.81 3.34
N LYS A 262 -5.47 -3.89 3.83
CA LYS A 262 -5.69 -4.13 5.27
C LYS A 262 -4.40 -4.36 6.06
N SER A 263 -3.34 -4.81 5.39
CA SER A 263 -2.08 -5.18 6.04
C SER A 263 -0.99 -4.12 5.89
N THR A 264 -1.34 -2.98 5.27
CA THR A 264 -0.45 -1.82 5.13
C THR A 264 -0.84 -0.80 6.18
#